data_AF-A0A847CGU9-F1
#
_entry.id   AF-A0A847CGU9-F1
#
_cell.length_a   1.000
_cell.length_b   1.000
_cell.length_c   1.000
_cell.angle_alpha   90.00
_cell.angle_beta   90.00
_cell.angle_gamma   90.00
#
_symmetry.space_group_name_H-M   'P 1'
#
loop_
_entity.id
_entity.type
_entity.pdbx_description
1 polymer ?
#
loop_
_entity_poly.entity_id
_entity_poly.type
_entity_poly.pdbx_seq_one_letter_code
_entity_poly.pdbx_strand_id
1 'polypeptide(L)'
;MSMIVARMQKMKAENLVGIGNHNQRKTKNHSNPDIDTSLSKLNYDLVDHTQNYKTDIENFINENKSTTRAVRKDAVLVNEWIIS
;
A
#
# COMPACT_ATOMS: atom_id res chain seq x y z
N MET A 1 15.38 25.27 7.08
CA MET A 1 14.08 25.16 7.78
C MET A 1 13.37 23.96 7.18
N SER A 2 13.01 22.97 7.98
CA SER A 2 12.32 21.76 7.49
C SER A 2 10.81 21.96 7.59
N MET A 3 10.08 21.40 6.62
CA MET A 3 8.62 21.41 6.57
C MET A 3 8.11 19.99 6.74
N ILE A 4 6.92 19.83 7.33
CA ILE A 4 6.22 18.54 7.30
C ILE A 4 5.71 18.27 5.88
N VAL A 5 5.95 17.07 5.37
CA VAL A 5 5.30 16.57 4.15
C VAL A 5 4.25 15.54 4.56
N ALA A 6 2.99 15.85 4.25
CA ALA A 6 1.87 14.93 4.40
C ALA A 6 1.00 15.01 3.15
N ARG A 7 1.11 14.00 2.27
CA ARG A 7 0.38 13.96 1.00
C ARG A 7 -0.27 12.61 0.81
N MET A 8 -1.53 12.61 0.37
CA MET A 8 -2.25 11.38 0.03
C MET A 8 -2.33 11.10 -1.46
N GLN A 9 -2.51 9.82 -1.79
CA GLN A 9 -2.87 9.31 -3.11
C GLN A 9 -4.03 8.30 -3.00
N LYS A 10 -5.03 8.43 -3.88
CA LYS A 10 -6.16 7.50 -3.97
C LYS A 10 -5.68 6.19 -4.60
N MET A 11 -5.95 5.07 -3.95
CA MET A 11 -5.60 3.75 -4.46
C MET A 11 -6.86 2.93 -4.75
N LYS A 12 -6.99 2.49 -6.00
CA LYS A 12 -7.97 1.48 -6.43
C LYS A 12 -7.36 0.09 -6.38
N ALA A 13 -8.18 -0.94 -6.55
CA ALA A 13 -7.76 -2.35 -6.55
C ALA A 13 -6.54 -2.65 -7.45
N GLU A 14 -6.49 -2.03 -8.63
CA GLU A 14 -5.39 -2.20 -9.59
C GLU A 14 -4.05 -1.63 -9.11
N ASN A 15 -4.07 -0.64 -8.23
CA ASN A 15 -2.86 -0.02 -7.69
C ASN A 15 -2.24 -0.85 -6.55
N LEU A 16 -3.08 -1.57 -5.79
CA LEU A 16 -2.68 -2.22 -4.53
C LEU A 16 -1.61 -3.30 -4.69
N VAL A 17 -1.63 -4.04 -5.81
CA VAL A 17 -0.61 -5.07 -6.06
C VAL A 17 0.75 -4.43 -6.29
N GLY A 18 0.81 -3.40 -7.14
CA GLY A 18 2.06 -2.71 -7.45
C GLY A 18 2.67 -2.03 -6.23
N ILE A 19 1.84 -1.29 -5.48
CA ILE A 19 2.33 -0.56 -4.30
C ILE A 19 2.70 -1.50 -3.15
N GLY A 20 1.94 -2.58 -2.92
CA GLY A 20 2.29 -3.60 -1.94
C GLY A 20 3.63 -4.27 -2.24
N ASN A 21 3.87 -4.64 -3.51
CA ASN A 21 5.15 -5.20 -3.92
C ASN A 21 6.31 -4.21 -3.75
N HIS A 22 6.08 -2.92 -4.01
CA HIS A 22 7.08 -1.88 -3.86
C HIS A 22 7.41 -1.60 -2.39
N ASN A 23 6.40 -1.40 -1.54
CA ASN A 23 6.55 -1.09 -0.12
C ASN A 23 7.20 -2.25 0.63
N GLN A 24 6.80 -3.49 0.32
CA GLN A 24 7.33 -4.70 0.96
C GLN A 24 8.61 -5.23 0.30
N ARG A 25 9.19 -4.50 -0.68
CA ARG A 25 10.45 -4.86 -1.37
C ARG A 25 10.47 -6.32 -1.90
N LYS A 26 9.35 -6.79 -2.46
CA LYS A 26 9.20 -8.19 -2.91
C LYS A 26 10.01 -8.54 -4.15
N THR A 27 10.42 -7.55 -4.95
CA THR A 27 11.23 -7.74 -6.15
C THR A 27 12.71 -7.46 -5.85
N LYS A 28 13.62 -8.25 -6.43
CA LYS A 28 15.07 -8.00 -6.29
C LYS A 28 15.57 -6.86 -7.16
N ASN A 29 14.99 -6.72 -8.35
CA ASN A 29 15.36 -5.68 -9.30
C ASN A 29 14.44 -4.47 -9.09
N HIS A 30 15.04 -3.29 -8.97
CA HIS A 30 14.32 -2.03 -8.87
C HIS A 30 14.77 -1.11 -10.00
N SER A 31 13.81 -0.52 -10.72
CA SER A 31 14.10 0.49 -11.75
C SER A 31 14.50 1.84 -11.15
N ASN A 32 14.13 2.10 -9.89
CA ASN A 32 14.53 3.30 -9.18
C ASN A 32 15.99 3.17 -8.71
N PRO A 33 16.93 3.97 -9.26
CA PRO A 33 18.35 3.89 -8.89
C PRO A 33 18.62 4.37 -7.46
N ASP A 34 17.70 5.08 -6.82
CA ASP A 34 17.87 5.63 -5.48
C ASP A 34 17.60 4.60 -4.36
N ILE A 35 17.14 3.39 -4.70
CA ILE A 35 16.91 2.32 -3.73
C ILE A 35 18.22 1.58 -3.48
N ASP A 36 18.81 1.77 -2.30
CA ASP A 36 19.89 0.92 -1.80
C ASP A 36 19.32 -0.36 -1.16
N THR A 37 19.42 -1.47 -1.89
CA THR A 37 18.90 -2.77 -1.45
C THR A 37 19.63 -3.33 -0.22
N SER A 38 20.87 -2.89 0.05
CA SER A 38 21.62 -3.30 1.23
C SER A 38 21.00 -2.76 2.54
N LEU A 39 20.27 -1.66 2.43
CA LEU A 39 19.57 -0.99 3.53
C LEU A 39 18.13 -1.48 3.71
N SER A 40 17.56 -2.25 2.76
CA SER A 40 16.16 -2.71 2.84
C SER A 40 15.82 -3.49 4.12
N LYS A 41 16.81 -4.17 4.72
CA LYS A 41 16.67 -4.88 6.01
C LYS A 41 16.39 -3.96 7.20
N LEU A 42 16.59 -2.66 7.05
CA LEU A 42 16.33 -1.64 8.07
C LEU A 42 14.89 -1.08 7.99
N ASN A 43 14.18 -1.36 6.89
CA ASN A 43 12.78 -0.98 6.77
C ASN A 43 11.94 -1.79 7.77
N TYR A 44 10.86 -1.19 8.26
CA TYR A 44 9.95 -1.83 9.19
C TYR A 44 8.50 -1.47 8.85
N ASP A 45 7.60 -2.40 9.18
CA ASP A 45 6.16 -2.19 9.15
C ASP A 45 5.68 -1.91 10.58
N LEU A 46 4.87 -0.87 10.79
CA LEU A 46 4.36 -0.50 12.11
C LEU A 46 3.22 -1.41 12.58
N VAL A 47 2.51 -2.06 11.66
CA VAL A 47 1.30 -2.84 11.94
C VAL A 47 1.49 -4.32 11.60
N ASP A 48 2.37 -4.65 10.64
CA ASP A 48 2.75 -6.02 10.22
C ASP A 48 1.56 -6.98 10.01
N HIS A 49 0.49 -6.47 9.39
CA HIS A 49 -0.78 -7.18 9.29
C HIS A 49 -1.18 -7.56 7.86
N THR A 50 -0.47 -7.08 6.85
CA THR A 50 -0.88 -7.22 5.45
C THR A 50 0.21 -7.92 4.65
N GLN A 51 -0.07 -9.11 4.13
CA GLN A 51 0.85 -9.83 3.25
C GLN A 51 0.54 -9.55 1.78
N ASN A 52 -0.72 -9.33 1.43
CA ASN A 52 -1.13 -8.92 0.10
C ASN A 52 -2.15 -7.78 0.21
N TYR A 53 -1.70 -6.56 -0.07
CA TYR A 53 -2.53 -5.38 0.08
C TYR A 53 -3.87 -5.50 -0.64
N LYS A 54 -3.90 -6.03 -1.86
CA LYS A 54 -5.15 -6.16 -2.60
C LYS A 54 -6.11 -7.12 -1.90
N THR A 55 -5.67 -8.36 -1.66
CA THR A 55 -6.53 -9.42 -1.12
C THR A 55 -6.98 -9.10 0.30
N ASP A 56 -6.05 -8.65 1.15
CA ASP A 56 -6.32 -8.42 2.56
C ASP A 56 -7.28 -7.24 2.76
N ILE A 57 -7.12 -6.15 1.99
CA ILE A 57 -8.02 -4.99 2.03
C ILE A 57 -9.39 -5.34 1.46
N GLU A 58 -9.45 -6.05 0.33
CA GLU A 58 -10.72 -6.48 -0.27
C GLU A 58 -11.49 -7.43 0.68
N ASN A 59 -10.80 -8.35 1.35
CA ASN A 59 -11.40 -9.24 2.35
C ASN A 59 -11.94 -8.46 3.54
N PHE A 60 -11.12 -7.59 4.14
CA PHE A 60 -11.55 -6.76 5.27
C PHE A 60 -12.80 -5.94 4.93
N ILE A 61 -12.84 -5.30 3.76
CA ILE A 61 -14.02 -4.52 3.33
C ILE A 61 -15.25 -5.43 3.14
N ASN A 62 -15.08 -6.60 2.52
CA ASN A 62 -16.21 -7.50 2.26
C ASN A 62 -16.77 -8.15 3.53
N GLU A 63 -15.93 -8.41 4.53
CA GLU A 63 -16.33 -8.96 5.82
C GLU A 63 -17.04 -7.92 6.70
N ASN A 64 -16.70 -6.63 6.56
CA ASN A 64 -17.16 -5.57 7.47
C ASN A 64 -18.19 -4.60 6.85
N LYS A 65 -18.46 -4.65 5.54
CA LYS A 65 -19.47 -3.80 4.92
C LYS A 65 -20.88 -4.15 5.42
N SER A 66 -21.70 -3.14 5.68
CA SER A 66 -23.09 -3.31 6.12
C SER A 66 -24.05 -3.78 5.02
N THR A 67 -23.61 -3.76 3.75
CA THR A 67 -24.43 -4.10 2.58
C THR A 67 -23.96 -5.37 1.92
N THR A 68 -24.91 -6.13 1.35
CA THR A 68 -24.61 -7.28 0.50
C THR A 68 -24.12 -6.87 -0.90
N ARG A 69 -24.25 -5.59 -1.28
CA ARG A 69 -23.80 -5.11 -2.59
C ARG A 69 -22.29 -5.26 -2.77
N ALA A 70 -21.88 -5.61 -3.98
CA ALA A 70 -20.47 -5.65 -4.35
C ALA A 70 -19.82 -4.26 -4.26
N VAL A 71 -18.55 -4.21 -3.87
CA VAL A 71 -17.76 -2.98 -3.96
C VAL A 71 -17.59 -2.62 -5.43
N ARG A 72 -17.77 -1.35 -5.78
CA ARG A 72 -17.62 -0.88 -7.16
C ARG A 72 -16.18 -1.10 -7.63
N LYS A 73 -16.02 -1.50 -8.89
CA LYS A 73 -14.70 -1.70 -9.53
C LYS A 73 -13.79 -0.47 -9.50
N ASP A 74 -14.37 0.73 -9.45
CA ASP A 74 -13.65 2.01 -9.47
C ASP A 74 -13.55 2.67 -8.08
N ALA A 75 -13.94 1.94 -7.02
CA ALA A 75 -13.83 2.41 -5.65
C ALA A 75 -12.37 2.68 -5.29
N VAL A 76 -12.17 3.77 -4.54
CA VAL A 76 -10.93 4.01 -3.81
C VAL A 76 -10.98 3.13 -2.58
N LEU A 77 -10.10 2.13 -2.50
CA LEU A 77 -10.07 1.16 -1.41
C LEU A 77 -9.28 1.69 -0.21
N VAL A 78 -8.19 2.42 -0.48
CA VAL A 78 -7.40 3.13 0.55
C VAL A 78 -6.89 4.46 0.04
N ASN A 79 -6.58 5.36 0.96
CA ASN A 79 -5.79 6.56 0.69
C ASN A 79 -4.39 6.33 1.27
N GLU A 80 -3.39 6.14 0.42
CA GLU A 80 -2.00 6.01 0.86
C GLU A 80 -1.46 7.39 1.21
N TRP A 81 -0.85 7.54 2.38
CA TRP A 81 -0.22 8.77 2.83
C TRP A 81 1.30 8.62 2.85
N ILE A 82 2.00 9.59 2.26
CA ILE A 82 3.44 9.78 2.48
C ILE A 82 3.61 10.81 3.58
N ILE A 83 4.36 10.41 4.62
CA ILE A 83 4.72 11.24 5.77
C ILE A 83 6.25 11.30 5.83
N SER A 84 6.84 12.51 5.71
CA SER A 84 8.30 12.73 5.78
C SER A 84 8.66 14.13 6.26
#